data_AF-A0A419Z122-F1
#
_entry.id   AF-A0A419Z122-F1
#
_cell.length_a   1.000
_cell.length_b   1.000
_cell.length_c   1.000
_cell.angle_alpha   90.00
_cell.angle_beta   90.00
_cell.angle_gamma   90.00
#
_symmetry.space_group_name_H-M   'P 1'
#
loop_
_entity.id
_entity.type
_entity.pdbx_description
1 polymer ?
#
loop_
_entity_poly.entity_id
_entity_poly.type
_entity_poly.pdbx_seq_one_letter_code
_entity_poly.pdbx_strand_id
1 'polypeptide(L)'
;MYMKWIVLLLLSVTSVIPLSARAYICENGAEVKNENYCQFITYGPEKTIIDDRFVWAMSPAPGDHIRSIALVVGIGKYPHFNGDSISKAVENDIDNLTKFLKEDQGFDEIIVLKNEDVTQENLNYFLDEYVPNQGKKYRGFARFLMTYSGHGLHLPNALPHNTKQQGGRKTSRVPISPKRLETPRAALLLSNAESELDTLHSYPLENLKRQLVAISPDYFHVLALINTCYGGAIYGWDQGAIDDNTMRGRGAFAMTAGSNDMQAATLGKENDGSIFFDSIIHSVKMGSADPTALRIAIDGKTVQRGGFVRLGALATSVSTDYEDINSQNIVTTTGVLQLAGPWVGSMEPAGVNARGGFFFLTPFFLSNGLAAPILPPVPSSSVPNHPEIQVFAAPEQYPIRGVDVSAHQEIEDWNFLAKQYRFVYLRGNSWHGPDPVFAKRWEYLRQMGIDRGLYVVFDYCSSALHQMQYLSALEAIDEEALPTVIDLEEPSINESPQQLECLHKSGVSATRKAVLEMAKILNKKFNKTPMIYGSQPMLNAILDEHFSPYMIWLSTLKKASLPGDDNLGLYGANPWTLWQYSSREIVPGIKRPIDISVFFGDEAM
;
A
#
# COMPACT_ATOMS: atom_id res chain seq x y z
N MET A 1 -41.12 23.81 69.78
CA MET A 1 -40.38 22.69 69.15
C MET A 1 -39.40 23.32 68.17
N TYR A 2 -38.09 23.13 68.40
CA TYR A 2 -37.00 23.72 67.63
C TYR A 2 -37.10 23.36 66.13
N MET A 3 -36.89 24.32 65.23
CA MET A 3 -36.32 24.00 63.91
C MET A 3 -35.40 25.12 63.41
N LYS A 4 -34.23 24.68 62.97
CA LYS A 4 -33.01 25.44 62.68
C LYS A 4 -33.07 26.21 61.36
N TRP A 5 -32.27 27.26 61.34
CA TRP A 5 -31.87 28.09 60.23
C TRP A 5 -31.11 27.34 59.13
N ILE A 6 -31.36 27.68 57.86
CA ILE A 6 -30.41 27.55 56.75
C ILE A 6 -30.47 28.86 55.96
N VAL A 7 -29.39 29.62 56.00
CA VAL A 7 -29.12 30.77 55.12
C VAL A 7 -28.29 30.23 53.95
N LEU A 8 -28.83 30.25 52.74
CA LEU A 8 -28.08 29.96 51.53
C LEU A 8 -27.34 31.24 51.09
N LEU A 9 -26.01 31.22 51.16
CA LEU A 9 -25.15 32.22 50.56
C LEU A 9 -25.06 31.95 49.04
N LEU A 10 -25.60 32.85 48.21
CA LEU A 10 -25.40 32.87 46.77
C LEU A 10 -24.00 33.43 46.47
N LEU A 11 -23.02 32.54 46.26
CA LEU A 11 -21.74 32.88 45.64
C LEU A 11 -21.94 32.98 44.13
N SER A 12 -21.95 34.20 43.60
CA SER A 12 -21.89 34.45 42.17
C SER A 12 -20.49 34.10 41.65
N VAL A 13 -20.35 32.90 41.08
CA VAL A 13 -19.18 32.54 40.29
C VAL A 13 -19.29 33.28 38.96
N THR A 14 -18.63 34.42 38.84
CA THR A 14 -18.36 35.02 37.53
C THR A 14 -17.42 34.07 36.79
N SER A 15 -17.98 33.27 35.87
CA SER A 15 -17.22 32.53 34.90
C SER A 15 -16.43 33.54 34.06
N VAL A 16 -15.14 33.68 34.35
CA VAL A 16 -14.20 34.30 33.43
C VAL A 16 -14.02 33.29 32.31
N ILE A 17 -14.81 33.44 31.25
CA ILE A 17 -14.58 32.75 29.99
C ILE A 17 -13.22 33.25 29.49
N PRO A 18 -12.21 32.40 29.32
CA PRO A 18 -10.95 32.84 28.73
C PRO A 18 -11.26 33.36 27.32
N LEU A 19 -10.85 34.60 27.03
CA LEU A 19 -10.86 35.13 25.67
C LEU A 19 -10.02 34.17 24.81
N SER A 20 -10.67 33.34 23.99
CA SER A 20 -9.97 32.66 22.90
C SER A 20 -9.38 33.75 22.03
N ALA A 21 -8.05 33.78 21.87
CA ALA A 21 -7.42 34.64 20.89
C ALA A 21 -8.13 34.42 19.55
N ARG A 22 -8.68 35.49 19.00
CA ARG A 22 -9.46 35.42 17.75
C ARG A 22 -8.47 35.05 16.64
N ALA A 23 -8.77 34.01 15.86
CA ALA A 23 -7.95 33.64 14.71
C ALA A 23 -7.84 34.84 13.75
N TYR A 24 -6.63 35.06 13.21
CA TYR A 24 -6.38 36.05 12.16
C TYR A 24 -6.69 35.43 10.80
N ILE A 25 -7.43 36.14 9.96
CA ILE A 25 -7.81 35.66 8.62
C ILE A 25 -6.85 36.29 7.61
N CYS A 26 -6.07 35.47 6.93
CA CYS A 26 -5.20 35.89 5.85
C CYS A 26 -6.00 36.32 4.61
N GLU A 27 -5.38 37.08 3.70
CA GLU A 27 -6.03 37.52 2.46
C GLU A 27 -6.52 36.37 1.57
N ASN A 28 -5.92 35.18 1.72
CA ASN A 28 -6.28 33.97 0.99
C ASN A 28 -7.32 33.10 1.74
N GLY A 29 -7.87 33.59 2.84
CA GLY A 29 -8.90 32.94 3.65
C GLY A 29 -8.40 31.96 4.72
N ALA A 30 -7.08 31.75 4.84
CA ALA A 30 -6.54 30.89 5.90
C ALA A 30 -6.69 31.51 7.30
N GLU A 31 -7.15 30.73 8.27
CA GLU A 31 -7.33 31.15 9.67
C GLU A 31 -6.10 30.76 10.49
N VAL A 32 -5.20 31.71 10.71
CA VAL A 32 -3.93 31.50 11.42
C VAL A 32 -3.93 32.18 12.81
N LYS A 33 -2.94 31.85 13.64
CA LYS A 33 -2.79 32.39 15.00
C LYS A 33 -2.55 33.90 15.05
N ASN A 34 -1.78 34.43 14.11
CA ASN A 34 -1.51 35.86 13.94
C ASN A 34 -1.03 36.15 12.51
N GLU A 35 -0.99 37.42 12.12
CA GLU A 35 -0.67 37.86 10.76
C GLU A 35 0.68 37.35 10.22
N ASN A 36 1.68 37.11 11.08
CA ASN A 36 3.01 36.67 10.65
C ASN A 36 2.98 35.27 10.03
N TYR A 37 2.00 34.43 10.36
CA TYR A 37 1.90 33.10 9.76
C TYR A 37 1.24 33.11 8.37
N CYS A 38 0.60 34.22 7.98
CA CYS A 38 0.01 34.32 6.65
C CYS A 38 1.05 34.23 5.53
N GLN A 39 2.28 34.67 5.78
CA GLN A 39 3.35 34.64 4.79
C GLN A 39 3.72 33.20 4.36
N PHE A 40 3.46 32.20 5.20
CA PHE A 40 3.76 30.81 4.89
C PHE A 40 2.64 30.12 4.10
N ILE A 41 1.45 30.70 4.03
CA ILE A 41 0.31 30.13 3.28
C ILE A 41 0.39 30.62 1.83
N THR A 42 1.19 29.95 1.01
CA THR A 42 1.44 30.32 -0.40
C THR A 42 0.20 30.14 -1.28
N TYR A 43 -0.65 29.17 -0.95
CA TYR A 43 -1.94 28.96 -1.60
C TYR A 43 -2.99 28.67 -0.53
N GLY A 44 -4.14 29.34 -0.60
CA GLY A 44 -5.17 29.31 0.44
C GLY A 44 -6.51 28.77 -0.04
N PRO A 45 -7.41 28.46 0.91
CA PRO A 45 -8.65 27.72 0.68
C PRO A 45 -9.66 28.41 -0.25
N GLU A 46 -9.55 29.73 -0.44
CA GLU A 46 -10.44 30.45 -1.33
C GLU A 46 -10.10 30.18 -2.80
N LYS A 47 -11.10 29.68 -3.55
CA LYS A 47 -11.16 29.53 -5.03
C LYS A 47 -10.79 28.16 -5.62
N THR A 48 -10.81 27.08 -4.85
CA THR A 48 -10.40 25.77 -5.38
C THR A 48 -11.60 24.90 -5.77
N ILE A 49 -11.59 24.39 -7.00
CA ILE A 49 -12.52 23.35 -7.46
C ILE A 49 -11.95 22.01 -6.99
N ILE A 50 -12.71 21.28 -6.17
CA ILE A 50 -12.33 19.95 -5.72
C ILE A 50 -12.43 18.99 -6.91
N ASP A 51 -11.36 18.23 -7.19
CA ASP A 51 -11.36 17.23 -8.26
C ASP A 51 -12.32 16.08 -7.91
N ASP A 52 -13.22 15.74 -8.84
CA ASP A 52 -14.24 14.70 -8.66
C ASP A 52 -13.66 13.33 -8.26
N ARG A 53 -12.40 13.06 -8.63
CA ARG A 53 -11.70 11.83 -8.26
C ARG A 53 -11.46 11.74 -6.75
N PHE A 54 -11.26 12.86 -6.06
CA PHE A 54 -11.19 12.89 -4.59
C PHE A 54 -12.55 12.62 -3.97
N VAL A 55 -13.59 13.24 -4.51
CA VAL A 55 -14.97 13.01 -4.06
C VAL A 55 -15.33 11.54 -4.20
N TRP A 56 -14.98 10.92 -5.33
CA TRP A 56 -15.19 9.50 -5.57
C TRP A 56 -14.42 8.61 -4.57
N ALA A 57 -13.14 8.90 -4.32
CA ALA A 57 -12.32 8.08 -3.43
C ALA A 57 -12.75 8.17 -1.96
N MET A 58 -13.09 9.39 -1.49
CA MET A 58 -13.47 9.64 -0.10
C MET A 58 -14.95 9.38 0.18
N SER A 59 -15.82 9.43 -0.85
CA SER A 59 -17.27 9.22 -0.76
C SER A 59 -17.93 10.00 0.40
N PRO A 60 -17.81 11.34 0.45
CA PRO A 60 -18.34 12.16 1.53
C PRO A 60 -19.88 12.15 1.57
N ALA A 61 -20.49 12.41 2.73
CA ALA A 61 -21.93 12.58 2.79
C ALA A 61 -22.34 13.96 2.22
N PRO A 62 -23.62 14.14 1.80
CA PRO A 62 -24.09 15.43 1.31
C PRO A 62 -23.88 16.55 2.34
N GLY A 63 -23.12 17.59 1.96
CA GLY A 63 -22.79 18.73 2.80
C GLY A 63 -21.44 18.65 3.52
N ASP A 64 -20.73 17.52 3.46
CA ASP A 64 -19.34 17.44 3.89
C ASP A 64 -18.43 18.15 2.88
N HIS A 65 -17.41 18.86 3.39
CA HIS A 65 -16.42 19.55 2.58
C HIS A 65 -15.10 18.77 2.59
N ILE A 66 -14.59 18.45 1.40
CA ILE A 66 -13.28 17.82 1.25
C ILE A 66 -12.18 18.86 1.23
N ARG A 67 -11.03 18.57 1.86
CA ARG A 67 -9.83 19.42 1.83
C ARG A 67 -8.56 18.68 1.47
N SER A 68 -7.64 19.38 0.80
CA SER A 68 -6.31 18.88 0.46
C SER A 68 -5.25 19.88 0.91
N ILE A 69 -4.54 19.54 2.00
CA ILE A 69 -3.62 20.45 2.68
C ILE A 69 -2.20 19.92 2.56
N ALA A 70 -1.26 20.77 2.14
CA ALA A 70 0.15 20.41 2.07
C ALA A 70 1.02 21.29 2.98
N LEU A 71 2.05 20.68 3.57
CA LEU A 71 3.16 21.37 4.22
C LEU A 71 4.47 21.01 3.51
N VAL A 72 4.99 21.94 2.72
CA VAL A 72 6.25 21.81 1.98
C VAL A 72 7.36 22.43 2.80
N VAL A 73 8.30 21.61 3.28
CA VAL A 73 9.44 22.05 4.08
C VAL A 73 10.72 21.82 3.29
N GLY A 74 11.56 22.85 3.15
CA GLY A 74 12.87 22.66 2.53
C GLY A 74 13.93 23.63 3.00
N ILE A 75 15.15 23.15 3.18
CA ILE A 75 16.30 23.95 3.60
C ILE A 75 17.42 23.76 2.59
N GLY A 76 17.46 24.66 1.62
CA GLY A 76 18.52 24.73 0.62
C GLY A 76 19.71 25.56 1.09
N LYS A 77 19.59 26.33 2.17
CA LYS A 77 20.64 27.20 2.70
C LYS A 77 20.66 27.17 4.23
N TYR A 78 21.83 26.88 4.80
CA TYR A 78 22.09 26.92 6.23
C TYR A 78 23.03 28.10 6.54
N PRO A 79 22.53 29.24 7.05
CA PRO A 79 23.32 30.47 7.20
C PRO A 79 24.55 30.34 8.11
N HIS A 80 24.58 29.34 8.98
CA HIS A 80 25.63 29.12 9.97
C HIS A 80 26.50 27.89 9.69
N PHE A 81 26.27 27.17 8.59
CA PHE A 81 27.19 26.11 8.15
C PHE A 81 28.51 26.71 7.69
N ASN A 82 29.62 26.16 8.18
CA ASN A 82 30.95 26.52 7.69
C ASN A 82 31.18 25.90 6.31
N GLY A 83 30.85 26.66 5.25
CA GLY A 83 30.98 26.28 3.83
C GLY A 83 29.73 26.64 3.03
N ASP A 84 29.86 26.88 1.71
CA ASP A 84 28.72 27.13 0.81
C ASP A 84 27.81 25.89 0.78
N SER A 85 26.80 25.84 1.66
CA SER A 85 25.80 24.77 1.71
C SER A 85 24.53 25.16 0.95
N ILE A 86 24.68 25.85 -0.19
CA ILE A 86 23.53 26.16 -1.06
C ILE A 86 23.23 24.93 -1.93
N SER A 87 22.20 24.19 -1.56
CA SER A 87 21.66 23.12 -2.38
C SER A 87 20.60 23.68 -3.34
N LYS A 88 21.02 23.95 -4.58
CA LYS A 88 20.10 24.33 -5.66
C LYS A 88 19.03 23.26 -5.91
N ALA A 89 19.33 21.99 -5.64
CA ALA A 89 18.38 20.89 -5.78
C ALA A 89 17.21 21.01 -4.78
N VAL A 90 17.46 21.42 -3.54
CA VAL A 90 16.40 21.63 -2.53
C VAL A 90 15.52 22.82 -2.90
N GLU A 91 16.13 23.89 -3.42
CA GLU A 91 15.38 25.04 -3.94
C GLU A 91 14.44 24.61 -5.08
N ASN A 92 14.95 23.79 -6.01
CA ASN A 92 14.16 23.24 -7.10
C ASN A 92 13.09 22.26 -6.59
N ASP A 93 13.35 21.44 -5.57
CA ASP A 93 12.36 20.57 -4.94
C ASP A 93 11.16 21.38 -4.41
N ILE A 94 11.42 22.46 -3.66
CA ILE A 94 10.36 23.30 -3.08
C ILE A 94 9.47 23.88 -4.19
N ASP A 95 10.09 24.44 -5.24
CA ASP A 95 9.39 25.07 -6.34
C ASP A 95 8.58 24.03 -7.15
N ASN A 96 9.23 22.90 -7.50
CA ASN A 96 8.62 21.82 -8.29
C ASN A 96 7.47 21.15 -7.52
N LEU A 97 7.63 20.86 -6.23
CA LEU A 97 6.59 20.27 -5.38
C LEU A 97 5.43 21.22 -5.17
N THR A 98 5.69 22.48 -4.86
CA THR A 98 4.63 23.49 -4.68
C THR A 98 3.79 23.60 -5.94
N LYS A 99 4.44 23.64 -7.11
CA LYS A 99 3.77 23.66 -8.41
C LYS A 99 2.99 22.37 -8.67
N PHE A 100 3.62 21.22 -8.49
CA PHE A 100 3.00 19.90 -8.70
C PHE A 100 1.76 19.69 -7.82
N LEU A 101 1.87 20.03 -6.53
CA LEU A 101 0.77 19.88 -5.58
C LEU A 101 -0.42 20.77 -5.94
N LYS A 102 -0.14 22.01 -6.37
CA LYS A 102 -1.17 22.97 -6.79
C LYS A 102 -1.81 22.60 -8.13
N GLU A 103 -0.99 22.42 -9.16
CA GLU A 103 -1.44 22.35 -10.56
C GLU A 103 -1.87 20.95 -10.96
N ASP A 104 -1.15 19.92 -10.50
CA ASP A 104 -1.39 18.53 -10.93
C ASP A 104 -2.21 17.74 -9.90
N GLN A 105 -2.04 18.03 -8.60
CA GLN A 105 -2.65 17.25 -7.52
C GLN A 105 -3.88 17.90 -6.90
N GLY A 106 -4.21 19.15 -7.21
CA GLY A 106 -5.41 19.83 -6.69
C GLY A 106 -5.38 20.07 -5.19
N PHE A 107 -4.21 20.37 -4.60
CA PHE A 107 -4.12 20.85 -3.23
C PHE A 107 -4.70 22.26 -3.13
N ASP A 108 -5.66 22.44 -2.22
CA ASP A 108 -6.38 23.69 -2.00
C ASP A 108 -5.72 24.59 -0.97
N GLU A 109 -4.74 24.08 -0.24
CA GLU A 109 -3.96 24.85 0.71
C GLU A 109 -2.52 24.32 0.76
N ILE A 110 -1.55 25.20 0.54
CA ILE A 110 -0.13 24.84 0.51
C ILE A 110 0.63 25.80 1.41
N ILE A 111 1.20 25.23 2.46
CA ILE A 111 2.04 25.89 3.44
C ILE A 111 3.49 25.64 3.03
N VAL A 112 4.31 26.68 2.93
CA VAL A 112 5.72 26.57 2.55
C VAL A 112 6.60 27.14 3.67
N LEU A 113 7.50 26.31 4.19
CA LEU A 113 8.59 26.72 5.07
C LEU A 113 9.90 26.52 4.31
N LYS A 114 10.63 27.61 4.07
CA LYS A 114 11.84 27.61 3.25
C LYS A 114 13.02 28.23 3.98
N ASN A 115 14.17 27.56 3.93
CA ASN A 115 15.44 28.06 4.48
C ASN A 115 15.29 28.56 5.92
N GLU A 116 15.57 29.85 6.18
CA GLU A 116 15.53 30.48 7.50
C GLU A 116 14.17 30.32 8.21
N ASP A 117 13.08 30.10 7.47
CA ASP A 117 11.73 29.87 8.02
C ASP A 117 11.57 28.50 8.70
N VAL A 118 12.46 27.53 8.41
CA VAL A 118 12.40 26.17 8.97
C VAL A 118 13.00 26.14 10.38
N THR A 119 12.23 26.72 11.30
CA THR A 119 12.53 26.76 12.73
C THR A 119 11.69 25.74 13.50
N GLN A 120 12.14 25.37 14.70
CA GLN A 120 11.36 24.50 15.58
C GLN A 120 10.00 25.12 15.94
N GLU A 121 9.94 26.44 16.13
CA GLU A 121 8.70 27.16 16.45
C GLU A 121 7.69 27.04 15.31
N ASN A 122 8.11 27.30 14.07
CA ASN A 122 7.23 27.24 12.91
C ASN A 122 6.75 25.81 12.64
N LEU A 123 7.65 24.82 12.71
CA LEU A 123 7.28 23.41 12.55
C LEU A 123 6.27 22.97 13.61
N ASN A 124 6.51 23.28 14.87
CA ASN A 124 5.59 22.93 15.96
C ASN A 124 4.24 23.63 15.80
N TYR A 125 4.22 24.91 15.43
CA TYR A 125 2.95 25.60 15.17
C TYR A 125 2.12 24.88 14.10
N PHE A 126 2.74 24.53 12.97
CA PHE A 126 2.00 23.88 11.90
C PHE A 126 1.59 22.44 12.23
N LEU A 127 2.47 21.66 12.86
CA LEU A 127 2.24 20.23 13.13
C LEU A 127 1.47 19.95 14.43
N ASP A 128 1.54 20.81 15.45
CA ASP A 128 0.83 20.63 16.72
C ASP A 128 -0.48 21.43 16.81
N GLU A 129 -0.56 22.57 16.11
CA GLU A 129 -1.69 23.50 16.24
C GLU A 129 -2.50 23.59 14.93
N TYR A 130 -1.89 24.07 13.85
CA TYR A 130 -2.63 24.43 12.63
C TYR A 130 -3.22 23.23 11.89
N VAL A 131 -2.39 22.28 11.44
CA VAL A 131 -2.82 21.10 10.66
C VAL A 131 -3.81 20.23 11.47
N PRO A 132 -3.54 19.86 12.74
CA PRO A 132 -4.52 19.13 13.55
C PRO A 132 -5.89 19.82 13.64
N ASN A 133 -5.92 21.15 13.78
CA ASN A 133 -7.17 21.90 13.82
C ASN A 133 -7.94 21.85 12.49
N GLN A 134 -7.23 21.83 11.35
CA GLN A 134 -7.88 21.64 10.05
C GLN A 134 -8.51 20.24 9.95
N GLY A 135 -7.78 19.16 10.27
CA GLY A 135 -8.33 17.80 10.24
C GLY A 135 -9.63 17.67 11.03
N LYS A 136 -9.65 18.20 12.26
CA LYS A 136 -10.84 18.24 13.13
C LYS A 136 -12.00 19.03 12.52
N LYS A 137 -11.72 20.18 11.89
CA LYS A 137 -12.72 21.03 11.22
C LYS A 137 -13.46 20.27 10.12
N TYR A 138 -12.76 19.39 9.38
CA TYR A 138 -13.32 18.62 8.26
C TYR A 138 -13.66 17.16 8.60
N ARG A 139 -13.60 16.76 9.88
CA ARG A 139 -14.08 15.46 10.40
C ARG A 139 -13.50 14.23 9.67
N GLY A 140 -12.26 14.34 9.19
CA GLY A 140 -11.62 13.26 8.44
C GLY A 140 -12.00 13.17 6.96
N PHE A 141 -12.64 14.19 6.38
CA PHE A 141 -12.72 14.42 4.92
C PHE A 141 -11.60 15.35 4.44
N ALA A 142 -10.40 15.17 4.96
CA ALA A 142 -9.23 15.90 4.52
C ALA A 142 -8.09 14.92 4.22
N ARG A 143 -7.25 15.25 3.26
CA ARG A 143 -5.94 14.61 3.11
C ARG A 143 -4.83 15.61 3.43
N PHE A 144 -3.77 15.11 4.03
CA PHE A 144 -2.60 15.88 4.41
C PHE A 144 -1.34 15.27 3.77
N LEU A 145 -0.53 16.12 3.15
CA LEU A 145 0.78 15.73 2.63
C LEU A 145 1.86 16.65 3.18
N MET A 146 2.86 16.08 3.83
CA MET A 146 4.06 16.79 4.25
C MET A 146 5.23 16.40 3.37
N THR A 147 6.05 17.35 2.95
CA THR A 147 7.36 17.07 2.35
C THR A 147 8.47 17.68 3.20
N TYR A 148 9.63 17.02 3.21
CA TYR A 148 10.87 17.57 3.73
C TYR A 148 12.00 17.33 2.74
N SER A 149 12.74 18.37 2.37
CA SER A 149 14.01 18.27 1.62
C SER A 149 15.12 19.06 2.32
N GLY A 150 16.20 18.38 2.72
CA GLY A 150 17.31 19.03 3.41
C GLY A 150 18.25 18.05 4.12
N HIS A 151 19.21 18.57 4.88
CA HIS A 151 20.15 17.72 5.61
C HIS A 151 19.49 17.03 6.80
N GLY A 152 20.00 15.84 7.10
CA GLY A 152 19.61 15.02 8.23
C GLY A 152 20.84 14.74 9.10
N LEU A 153 20.61 14.60 10.40
CA LEU A 153 21.63 14.29 11.40
C LEU A 153 21.52 12.82 11.80
N HIS A 154 22.66 12.16 11.98
CA HIS A 154 22.74 10.82 12.55
C HIS A 154 23.88 10.69 13.56
N LEU A 155 23.58 10.08 14.71
CA LEU A 155 24.56 9.81 15.77
C LEU A 155 24.76 8.29 15.98
N PRO A 156 25.83 7.70 15.42
CA PRO A 156 26.05 6.24 15.45
C PRO A 156 26.20 5.63 16.86
N ASN A 157 26.54 6.42 17.88
CA ASN A 157 26.96 5.95 19.21
C ASN A 157 25.92 6.15 20.35
N ALA A 158 24.66 6.46 20.03
CA ALA A 158 23.62 6.59 21.06
C ALA A 158 23.11 5.20 21.52
N LEU A 159 23.54 4.76 22.71
CA LEU A 159 23.28 3.44 23.31
C LEU A 159 21.81 2.96 23.19
N PRO A 160 21.56 1.64 23.03
CA PRO A 160 20.22 1.05 23.01
C PRO A 160 19.43 1.33 24.30
N HIS A 161 18.12 1.60 24.16
CA HIS A 161 17.19 1.42 25.27
C HIS A 161 16.94 -0.09 25.39
N ASN A 162 17.66 -0.78 26.26
CA ASN A 162 17.24 -2.10 26.71
C ASN A 162 17.89 -2.47 28.04
N THR A 163 17.08 -2.66 29.08
CA THR A 163 17.32 -3.72 30.06
C THR A 163 16.00 -4.39 30.40
N LYS A 164 15.74 -5.52 29.72
CA LYS A 164 14.97 -6.61 30.33
C LYS A 164 15.64 -6.95 31.65
N GLN A 165 14.89 -6.87 32.75
CA GLN A 165 15.27 -7.48 34.01
C GLN A 165 15.35 -9.01 33.82
N GLN A 166 16.56 -9.56 33.80
CA GLN A 166 16.79 -10.93 34.24
C GLN A 166 17.44 -10.87 35.63
N GLY A 167 16.92 -11.70 36.53
CA GLY A 167 17.13 -11.60 37.97
C GLY A 167 18.57 -11.85 38.44
N GLY A 168 18.90 -11.24 39.58
CA GLY A 168 20.11 -11.58 40.33
C GLY A 168 20.59 -10.50 41.32
N ARG A 169 20.12 -10.61 42.58
CA ARG A 169 20.66 -10.05 43.84
C ARG A 169 20.75 -8.53 44.06
N LYS A 170 20.16 -8.14 45.21
CA LYS A 170 20.23 -6.85 45.92
C LYS A 170 21.67 -6.38 46.13
N THR A 171 21.95 -5.09 45.88
CA THR A 171 22.48 -4.13 46.87
C THR A 171 22.50 -2.68 46.36
N SER A 172 22.13 -1.78 47.26
CA SER A 172 22.44 -0.34 47.37
C SER A 172 21.72 0.69 46.47
N ARG A 173 20.93 1.55 47.15
CA ARG A 173 20.31 2.76 46.63
C ARG A 173 21.35 3.88 46.53
N VAL A 174 21.50 4.46 45.33
CA VAL A 174 22.04 5.82 45.14
C VAL A 174 20.97 6.61 44.38
N PRO A 175 20.54 7.80 44.84
CA PRO A 175 19.54 8.58 44.13
C PRO A 175 20.20 9.33 42.96
N ILE A 176 19.75 9.04 41.73
CA ILE A 176 20.19 9.77 40.52
C ILE A 176 19.15 10.86 40.21
N SER A 177 19.67 12.07 40.01
CA SER A 177 18.96 13.32 39.68
C SER A 177 18.20 13.27 38.34
N PRO A 178 17.05 13.95 38.18
CA PRO A 178 16.28 13.96 36.94
C PRO A 178 16.71 15.14 36.02
N LYS A 179 17.39 14.82 34.91
CA LYS A 179 17.46 15.56 33.62
C LYS A 179 18.71 15.11 32.87
N ARG A 180 18.63 14.02 32.11
CA ARG A 180 19.54 13.77 31.00
C ARG A 180 18.71 13.96 29.74
N LEU A 181 18.94 15.05 29.00
CA LEU A 181 18.32 15.24 27.68
C LEU A 181 18.72 14.04 26.82
N GLU A 182 17.72 13.32 26.31
CA GLU A 182 17.89 12.20 25.40
C GLU A 182 18.43 12.74 24.07
N THR A 183 19.61 12.29 23.64
CA THR A 183 20.18 12.67 22.34
C THR A 183 19.41 11.95 21.21
N PRO A 184 18.84 12.68 20.23
CA PRO A 184 18.11 12.06 19.13
C PRO A 184 19.05 11.20 18.26
N ARG A 185 18.65 9.96 17.95
CA ARG A 185 19.43 9.05 17.09
C ARG A 185 19.46 9.50 15.63
N ALA A 186 18.40 10.16 15.19
CA ALA A 186 18.28 10.80 13.89
C ALA A 186 17.33 11.99 13.96
N ALA A 187 17.63 13.04 13.22
CA ALA A 187 16.87 14.29 13.23
C ALA A 187 16.94 15.00 11.87
N LEU A 188 15.96 15.83 11.58
CA LEU A 188 16.04 16.82 10.51
C LEU A 188 16.87 17.99 11.01
N LEU A 189 17.83 18.51 10.24
CA LEU A 189 18.55 19.71 10.66
C LEU A 189 17.71 20.95 10.40
N LEU A 190 17.69 21.87 11.36
CA LEU A 190 16.96 23.14 11.25
C LEU A 190 17.85 24.22 10.63
N SER A 191 17.23 25.32 10.20
CA SER A 191 17.91 26.39 9.46
C SER A 191 19.12 26.98 10.19
N ASN A 192 19.07 27.07 11.51
CA ASN A 192 20.13 27.62 12.36
C ASN A 192 21.25 26.63 12.69
N ALA A 193 21.23 25.41 12.16
CA ALA A 193 22.28 24.44 12.41
C ALA A 193 23.65 24.97 11.97
N GLU A 194 24.68 24.68 12.76
CA GLU A 194 26.06 25.11 12.51
C GLU A 194 26.90 24.01 11.83
N SER A 195 26.44 22.76 11.89
CA SER A 195 27.06 21.61 11.21
C SER A 195 26.08 20.43 11.06
N GLU A 196 26.47 19.42 10.29
CA GLU A 196 25.69 18.17 10.13
C GLU A 196 25.50 17.37 11.44
N LEU A 197 26.25 17.70 12.49
CA LEU A 197 26.21 17.05 13.80
C LEU A 197 25.58 17.95 14.87
N ASP A 198 25.00 19.09 14.49
CA ASP A 198 24.38 20.03 15.43
C ASP A 198 23.04 19.49 15.97
N THR A 199 23.12 18.84 17.13
CA THR A 199 21.94 18.31 17.82
C THR A 199 21.04 19.38 18.42
N LEU A 200 21.55 20.60 18.67
CA LEU A 200 20.78 21.66 19.33
C LEU A 200 19.77 22.28 18.35
N HIS A 201 20.20 22.45 17.10
CA HIS A 201 19.35 22.96 16.02
C HIS A 201 18.87 21.82 15.12
N SER A 202 18.27 20.81 15.73
CA SER A 202 17.73 19.64 15.03
C SER A 202 16.32 19.32 15.49
N TYR A 203 15.54 18.69 14.61
CA TYR A 203 14.18 18.24 14.83
C TYR A 203 14.14 16.70 14.87
N PRO A 204 14.05 16.07 16.05
CA PRO A 204 14.09 14.61 16.17
C PRO A 204 13.02 13.94 15.31
N LEU A 205 13.39 12.91 14.53
CA LEU A 205 12.43 12.15 13.72
C LEU A 205 11.37 11.44 14.57
N GLU A 206 11.70 11.11 15.83
CA GLU A 206 10.72 10.60 16.80
C GLU A 206 9.64 11.63 17.15
N ASN A 207 10.00 12.92 17.27
CA ASN A 207 9.02 13.98 17.49
C ASN A 207 8.10 14.12 16.28
N LEU A 208 8.68 14.14 15.08
CA LEU A 208 7.92 14.18 13.84
C LEU A 208 6.96 12.99 13.73
N LYS A 209 7.44 11.77 14.02
CA LYS A 209 6.58 10.57 14.05
C LYS A 209 5.41 10.77 15.01
N ARG A 210 5.65 11.23 16.24
CA ARG A 210 4.59 11.45 17.23
C ARG A 210 3.52 12.44 16.74
N GLN A 211 3.94 13.49 16.05
CA GLN A 211 3.01 14.47 15.48
C GLN A 211 2.19 13.89 14.33
N LEU A 212 2.83 13.18 13.39
CA LEU A 212 2.12 12.52 12.29
C LEU A 212 1.12 11.49 12.81
N VAL A 213 1.48 10.72 13.84
CA VAL A 213 0.57 9.78 14.54
C VAL A 213 -0.56 10.51 15.26
N ALA A 214 -0.32 11.71 15.80
CA ALA A 214 -1.37 12.50 16.44
C ALA A 214 -2.34 13.13 15.42
N ILE A 215 -1.85 13.43 14.21
CA ILE A 215 -2.65 13.98 13.10
C ILE A 215 -3.52 12.89 12.45
N SER A 216 -3.02 11.67 12.33
CA SER A 216 -3.65 10.62 11.51
C SER A 216 -5.14 10.33 11.76
N PRO A 217 -5.67 10.31 13.00
CA PRO A 217 -7.08 9.95 13.23
C PRO A 217 -8.07 10.98 12.64
N ASP A 218 -7.64 12.22 12.50
CA ASP A 218 -8.46 13.35 12.06
C ASP A 218 -8.43 13.56 10.52
N TYR A 219 -7.74 12.68 9.80
CA TYR A 219 -7.58 12.74 8.34
C TYR A 219 -8.03 11.44 7.65
N PHE A 220 -8.40 11.55 6.37
CA PHE A 220 -8.64 10.40 5.52
C PHE A 220 -7.31 9.75 5.13
N HIS A 221 -6.40 10.56 4.60
CA HIS A 221 -5.03 10.17 4.28
C HIS A 221 -4.02 11.13 4.85
N VAL A 222 -2.92 10.59 5.36
CA VAL A 222 -1.71 11.35 5.73
C VAL A 222 -0.51 10.74 5.00
N LEU A 223 0.30 11.57 4.36
CA LEU A 223 1.56 11.13 3.75
C LEU A 223 2.69 12.08 4.10
N ALA A 224 3.79 11.56 4.63
CA ALA A 224 5.04 12.30 4.79
C ALA A 224 6.08 11.80 3.77
N LEU A 225 6.54 12.67 2.87
CA LEU A 225 7.62 12.39 1.93
C LEU A 225 8.92 13.01 2.45
N ILE A 226 9.90 12.20 2.83
CA ILE A 226 11.09 12.67 3.55
C ILE A 226 12.35 12.40 2.71
N ASN A 227 12.87 13.47 2.11
CA ASN A 227 14.15 13.49 1.43
C ASN A 227 15.25 14.03 2.35
N THR A 228 15.86 13.13 3.10
CA THR A 228 16.99 13.48 3.96
C THR A 228 17.86 12.27 4.22
N CYS A 229 19.13 12.51 4.51
CA CYS A 229 20.03 11.46 4.97
C CYS A 229 19.44 10.80 6.22
N TYR A 230 19.46 9.47 6.29
CA TYR A 230 18.97 8.72 7.45
C TYR A 230 17.46 8.86 7.75
N GLY A 231 16.66 9.34 6.79
CA GLY A 231 15.22 9.55 6.95
C GLY A 231 14.44 8.30 7.41
N GLY A 232 14.92 7.09 7.04
CA GLY A 232 14.33 5.82 7.46
C GLY A 232 14.27 5.61 8.98
N ALA A 233 15.04 6.36 9.79
CA ALA A 233 14.94 6.31 11.24
C ALA A 233 13.62 6.85 11.81
N ILE A 234 12.75 7.44 10.98
CA ILE A 234 11.37 7.75 11.36
C ILE A 234 10.58 6.47 11.67
N TYR A 235 10.94 5.33 11.08
CA TYR A 235 10.30 4.05 11.35
C TYR A 235 10.82 3.46 12.67
N GLY A 236 9.97 3.48 13.70
CA GLY A 236 10.20 2.77 14.96
C GLY A 236 9.98 1.25 14.86
N TRP A 237 9.86 0.57 16.02
CA TRP A 237 9.74 -0.90 16.10
C TRP A 237 8.29 -1.41 15.95
N ASP A 238 7.30 -0.51 16.07
CA ASP A 238 5.87 -0.84 15.98
C ASP A 238 5.35 -0.51 14.57
N GLN A 239 4.92 -1.55 13.84
CA GLN A 239 4.20 -1.43 12.57
C GLN A 239 2.93 -2.27 12.69
N GLY A 240 1.76 -1.64 12.53
CA GLY A 240 0.49 -2.34 12.31
C GLY A 240 0.45 -2.98 10.92
N ALA A 241 -0.63 -3.71 10.59
CA ALA A 241 -0.80 -4.17 9.21
C ALA A 241 -0.99 -2.97 8.28
N ILE A 242 -0.40 -3.06 7.08
CA ILE A 242 -0.36 -2.00 6.08
C ILE A 242 -1.12 -2.46 4.84
N ASP A 243 -2.09 -1.65 4.41
CA ASP A 243 -2.61 -1.67 3.05
C ASP A 243 -2.35 -0.30 2.41
N ASP A 244 -1.28 -0.20 1.63
CA ASP A 244 -0.84 1.02 0.94
C ASP A 244 -1.35 1.13 -0.50
N ASN A 245 -2.15 0.16 -0.97
CA ASN A 245 -2.69 0.10 -2.32
C ASN A 245 -4.23 0.24 -2.38
N THR A 246 -4.93 0.16 -1.25
CA THR A 246 -6.37 0.49 -1.22
C THR A 246 -6.58 2.01 -1.13
N MET A 247 -7.31 2.62 -2.06
CA MET A 247 -7.54 4.09 -2.06
C MET A 247 -8.74 4.54 -1.21
N ARG A 248 -9.68 3.63 -0.94
CA ARG A 248 -10.95 3.93 -0.25
C ARG A 248 -10.89 3.76 1.27
N GLY A 249 -9.78 3.24 1.77
CA GLY A 249 -9.54 3.11 3.20
C GLY A 249 -8.74 4.30 3.72
N ARG A 250 -8.95 4.62 5.00
CA ARG A 250 -8.10 5.59 5.70
C ARG A 250 -6.72 5.01 5.97
N GLY A 251 -5.71 5.87 5.97
CA GLY A 251 -4.37 5.47 6.37
C GLY A 251 -3.38 6.62 6.42
N ALA A 252 -2.42 6.49 7.32
CA ALA A 252 -1.30 7.40 7.47
C ALA A 252 0.02 6.68 7.16
N PHE A 253 0.88 7.33 6.36
CA PHE A 253 2.13 6.77 5.88
C PHE A 253 3.27 7.79 5.89
N ALA A 254 4.48 7.28 5.95
CA ALA A 254 5.67 8.00 5.50
C ALA A 254 6.33 7.22 4.35
N MET A 255 7.02 7.93 3.47
CA MET A 255 7.91 7.41 2.44
C MET A 255 9.23 8.19 2.49
N THR A 256 10.35 7.49 2.59
CA THR A 256 11.69 8.10 2.73
C THR A 256 12.53 7.84 1.48
N ALA A 257 13.40 8.79 1.13
CA ALA A 257 14.27 8.70 -0.05
C ALA A 257 15.27 7.52 -0.05
N GLY A 258 15.52 6.94 1.12
CA GLY A 258 16.37 5.76 1.31
C GLY A 258 16.29 5.25 2.75
N SER A 259 17.14 4.25 3.06
CA SER A 259 17.28 3.62 4.38
C SER A 259 17.96 4.54 5.41
N ASN A 260 18.09 4.04 6.63
CA ASN A 260 18.66 4.74 7.79
C ASN A 260 20.21 4.87 7.77
N ASP A 261 20.84 4.77 6.60
CA ASP A 261 22.29 4.78 6.36
C ASP A 261 22.70 5.43 5.02
N MET A 262 21.75 6.03 4.30
CA MET A 262 21.94 6.55 2.92
C MET A 262 21.87 8.08 2.85
N GLN A 263 22.63 8.68 1.93
CA GLN A 263 22.57 10.11 1.61
C GLN A 263 21.51 10.40 0.52
N ALA A 264 20.83 11.55 0.62
CA ALA A 264 19.96 12.05 -0.45
C ALA A 264 20.81 12.52 -1.65
N ALA A 265 20.35 12.27 -2.87
CA ALA A 265 21.13 12.48 -4.09
C ALA A 265 20.39 13.33 -5.15
N THR A 266 21.16 13.98 -6.02
CA THR A 266 20.70 14.72 -7.21
C THR A 266 21.56 14.33 -8.41
N LEU A 267 21.01 14.42 -9.62
CA LEU A 267 21.77 14.23 -10.87
C LEU A 267 22.58 15.47 -11.26
N GLY A 268 22.32 16.62 -10.62
CA GLY A 268 23.19 17.79 -10.65
C GLY A 268 23.07 18.71 -11.87
N LYS A 269 22.00 18.65 -12.68
CA LYS A 269 21.73 19.71 -13.68
C LYS A 269 21.11 20.92 -13.00
N GLU A 270 21.23 22.09 -13.64
CA GLU A 270 20.82 23.40 -13.08
C GLU A 270 19.37 23.46 -12.60
N ASN A 271 18.47 22.71 -13.26
CA ASN A 271 17.04 22.66 -12.96
C ASN A 271 16.57 21.36 -12.28
N ASP A 272 17.49 20.44 -11.99
CA ASP A 272 17.12 19.16 -11.37
C ASP A 272 16.83 19.36 -9.87
N GLY A 273 15.82 18.67 -9.37
CA GLY A 273 15.58 18.51 -7.94
C GLY A 273 16.45 17.39 -7.37
N SER A 274 16.00 16.87 -6.23
CA SER A 274 16.47 15.59 -5.72
C SER A 274 15.95 14.44 -6.58
N ILE A 275 16.75 13.38 -6.73
CA ILE A 275 16.33 12.17 -7.46
C ILE A 275 15.03 11.61 -6.89
N PHE A 276 14.83 11.67 -5.57
CA PHE A 276 13.61 11.19 -4.93
C PHE A 276 12.35 11.93 -5.39
N PHE A 277 12.32 13.26 -5.27
CA PHE A 277 11.14 14.03 -5.64
C PHE A 277 10.96 14.10 -7.16
N ASP A 278 12.04 14.18 -7.93
CA ASP A 278 11.97 14.14 -9.39
C ASP A 278 11.41 12.80 -9.86
N SER A 279 11.83 11.67 -9.27
CA SER A 279 11.29 10.33 -9.59
C SER A 279 9.82 10.24 -9.23
N ILE A 280 9.39 10.75 -8.07
CA ILE A 280 7.98 10.77 -7.67
C ILE A 280 7.14 11.58 -8.67
N ILE A 281 7.54 12.83 -8.94
CA ILE A 281 6.81 13.72 -9.84
C ILE A 281 6.77 13.10 -11.24
N HIS A 282 7.90 12.59 -11.75
CA HIS A 282 7.98 11.92 -13.05
C HIS A 282 7.06 10.70 -13.11
N SER A 283 7.20 9.77 -12.16
CA SER A 283 6.40 8.54 -12.07
C SER A 283 4.89 8.81 -12.02
N VAL A 284 4.47 9.85 -11.29
CA VAL A 284 3.06 10.27 -11.23
C VAL A 284 2.60 10.91 -12.54
N LYS A 285 3.37 11.85 -13.09
CA LYS A 285 2.97 12.59 -14.30
C LYS A 285 2.94 11.73 -15.55
N MET A 286 3.84 10.74 -15.64
CA MET A 286 3.85 9.78 -16.74
C MET A 286 2.72 8.74 -16.62
N GLY A 287 2.15 8.56 -15.43
CA GLY A 287 1.14 7.52 -15.17
C GLY A 287 1.68 6.09 -15.32
N SER A 288 2.99 5.92 -15.42
CA SER A 288 3.68 4.63 -15.57
C SER A 288 3.77 3.86 -14.26
N ALA A 289 3.66 4.56 -13.13
CA ALA A 289 3.76 3.98 -11.80
C ALA A 289 2.58 3.08 -11.43
N ASP A 290 1.39 3.36 -11.96
CA ASP A 290 0.17 2.60 -11.66
C ASP A 290 -0.75 2.53 -12.89
N PRO A 291 -0.34 1.79 -13.93
CA PRO A 291 -1.05 1.75 -15.21
C PRO A 291 -2.46 1.15 -15.09
N THR A 292 -2.74 0.39 -14.03
CA THR A 292 -4.04 -0.26 -13.79
C THR A 292 -5.05 0.67 -13.12
N ALA A 293 -4.60 1.72 -12.42
CA ALA A 293 -5.47 2.71 -11.78
C ALA A 293 -5.89 3.88 -12.71
N LEU A 294 -5.70 3.75 -14.02
CA LEU A 294 -6.09 4.74 -15.05
C LEU A 294 -7.61 4.77 -15.38
N ARG A 295 -8.41 3.86 -14.80
CA ARG A 295 -9.84 3.71 -15.14
C ARG A 295 -10.73 4.12 -13.97
N ILE A 296 -11.48 5.21 -14.16
CA ILE A 296 -12.55 5.62 -13.24
C ILE A 296 -13.87 5.57 -14.01
N ALA A 297 -14.86 4.86 -13.47
CA ALA A 297 -16.23 4.91 -13.93
C ALA A 297 -17.03 5.78 -12.93
N ILE A 298 -17.70 6.80 -13.44
CA ILE A 298 -18.61 7.67 -12.68
C ILE A 298 -20.01 7.40 -13.22
N ASP A 299 -20.95 7.04 -12.34
CA ASP A 299 -22.35 6.77 -12.67
C ASP A 299 -22.58 5.71 -13.75
N GLY A 300 -21.80 4.61 -13.74
CA GLY A 300 -21.94 3.51 -14.69
C GLY A 300 -21.55 3.85 -16.14
N LYS A 301 -21.04 5.06 -16.40
CA LYS A 301 -20.41 5.43 -17.65
C LYS A 301 -18.91 5.45 -17.47
N THR A 302 -18.18 4.72 -18.32
CA THR A 302 -16.73 4.80 -18.42
C THR A 302 -16.37 6.16 -18.99
N VAL A 303 -16.20 7.16 -18.13
CA VAL A 303 -15.70 8.46 -18.52
C VAL A 303 -14.20 8.42 -18.32
N GLN A 304 -13.44 8.10 -19.37
CA GLN A 304 -11.98 8.18 -19.30
C GLN A 304 -11.60 9.63 -18.98
N ARG A 305 -11.16 9.88 -17.76
CA ARG A 305 -10.77 11.19 -17.26
C ARG A 305 -9.82 11.01 -16.07
N GLY A 306 -8.52 10.82 -16.36
CA GLY A 306 -7.44 10.82 -15.37
C GLY A 306 -7.42 9.61 -14.43
N GLY A 307 -6.25 9.07 -14.12
CA GLY A 307 -6.08 7.94 -13.22
C GLY A 307 -5.62 8.33 -11.83
N PHE A 308 -5.28 7.31 -11.06
CA PHE A 308 -4.58 7.41 -9.79
C PHE A 308 -3.20 6.79 -9.86
N VAL A 309 -2.32 7.17 -8.93
CA VAL A 309 -1.13 6.39 -8.59
C VAL A 309 -1.19 6.08 -7.10
N ARG A 310 -1.34 4.79 -6.77
CA ARG A 310 -1.35 4.29 -5.39
C ARG A 310 0.04 4.30 -4.79
N LEU A 311 0.13 4.46 -3.46
CA LEU A 311 1.41 4.61 -2.76
C LEU A 311 2.35 3.41 -2.95
N GLY A 312 1.85 2.18 -2.83
CA GLY A 312 2.68 0.99 -3.04
C GLY A 312 3.20 0.86 -4.48
N ALA A 313 2.34 1.16 -5.45
CA ALA A 313 2.71 1.20 -6.87
C ALA A 313 3.75 2.31 -7.17
N LEU A 314 3.58 3.49 -6.59
CA LEU A 314 4.54 4.59 -6.67
C LEU A 314 5.90 4.18 -6.10
N ALA A 315 5.94 3.56 -4.91
CA ALA A 315 7.18 3.12 -4.29
C ALA A 315 7.93 2.09 -5.13
N THR A 316 7.20 1.19 -5.79
CA THR A 316 7.77 0.24 -6.75
C THR A 316 8.36 0.96 -7.96
N SER A 317 7.64 1.94 -8.54
CA SER A 317 8.10 2.73 -9.68
C SER A 317 9.37 3.52 -9.36
N VAL A 318 9.41 4.19 -8.21
CA VAL A 318 10.61 4.92 -7.76
C VAL A 318 11.77 3.96 -7.51
N SER A 319 11.52 2.75 -7.01
CA SER A 319 12.57 1.72 -6.88
C SER A 319 13.14 1.32 -8.24
N THR A 320 12.30 1.20 -9.28
CA THR A 320 12.75 0.93 -10.65
C THR A 320 13.56 2.10 -11.21
N ASP A 321 13.10 3.35 -11.03
CA ASP A 321 13.85 4.54 -11.44
C ASP A 321 15.25 4.56 -10.81
N TYR A 322 15.37 4.17 -9.54
CA TYR A 322 16.64 4.08 -8.83
C TYR A 322 17.56 2.98 -9.37
N GLU A 323 17.02 1.80 -9.66
CA GLU A 323 17.79 0.70 -10.28
C GLU A 323 18.31 1.09 -11.66
N ASP A 324 17.49 1.77 -12.46
CA ASP A 324 17.87 2.29 -13.77
C ASP A 324 18.99 3.33 -13.67
N ILE A 325 18.93 4.23 -12.68
CA ILE A 325 20.02 5.19 -12.40
C ILE A 325 21.29 4.47 -11.95
N ASN A 326 21.19 3.50 -11.04
CA ASN A 326 22.33 2.71 -10.55
C ASN A 326 23.02 1.95 -11.70
N SER A 327 22.25 1.44 -12.66
CA SER A 327 22.78 0.71 -13.82
C SER A 327 23.68 1.56 -14.72
N GLN A 328 23.52 2.90 -14.67
CA GLN A 328 24.33 3.84 -15.46
C GLN A 328 25.73 4.05 -14.88
N ASN A 329 26.02 3.56 -13.68
CA ASN A 329 27.32 3.68 -13.02
C ASN A 329 27.86 5.13 -12.98
N ILE A 330 26.99 6.08 -12.63
CA ILE A 330 27.33 7.51 -12.58
C ILE A 330 28.43 7.74 -11.54
N VAL A 331 29.54 8.37 -11.95
CA VAL A 331 30.67 8.68 -11.07
C VAL A 331 30.50 10.09 -10.48
N THR A 332 30.50 10.17 -9.15
CA THR A 332 30.41 11.40 -8.36
C THR A 332 31.73 11.70 -7.63
N THR A 333 31.81 12.82 -6.92
CA THR A 333 32.97 13.20 -6.11
C THR A 333 33.25 12.25 -4.95
N THR A 334 32.25 11.47 -4.50
CA THR A 334 32.37 10.52 -3.39
C THR A 334 32.42 9.06 -3.84
N GLY A 335 32.35 8.79 -5.16
CA GLY A 335 32.39 7.44 -5.74
C GLY A 335 31.27 7.20 -6.75
N VAL A 336 31.02 5.94 -7.09
CA VAL A 336 29.88 5.56 -7.95
C VAL A 336 28.59 5.77 -7.16
N LEU A 337 27.65 6.51 -7.74
CA LEU A 337 26.33 6.72 -7.16
C LEU A 337 25.60 5.37 -6.99
N GLN A 338 25.11 5.11 -5.78
CA GLN A 338 24.30 3.94 -5.47
C GLN A 338 23.11 4.38 -4.63
N LEU A 339 21.91 4.15 -5.15
CA LEU A 339 20.62 4.45 -4.54
C LEU A 339 20.01 3.15 -3.99
N ALA A 340 19.37 3.23 -2.83
CA ALA A 340 18.60 2.15 -2.23
C ALA A 340 17.13 2.53 -2.33
N GLY A 341 16.27 1.55 -2.60
CA GLY A 341 14.84 1.79 -2.80
C GLY A 341 14.20 2.55 -1.63
N PRO A 342 13.18 3.37 -1.90
CA PRO A 342 12.47 4.11 -0.86
C PRO A 342 11.82 3.15 0.14
N TRP A 343 11.74 3.59 1.41
CA TRP A 343 11.02 2.84 2.44
C TRP A 343 9.66 3.46 2.66
N VAL A 344 8.62 2.63 2.74
CA VAL A 344 7.25 3.03 3.10
C VAL A 344 6.87 2.37 4.42
N GLY A 345 6.21 3.10 5.31
CA GLY A 345 5.74 2.56 6.58
C GLY A 345 4.59 3.35 7.19
N SER A 346 3.86 2.70 8.09
CA SER A 346 2.66 3.26 8.71
C SER A 346 2.97 4.34 9.75
N MET A 347 2.20 5.42 9.72
CA MET A 347 2.12 6.47 10.74
C MET A 347 0.80 6.40 11.52
N GLU A 348 0.17 5.23 11.54
CA GLU A 348 -0.97 4.96 12.41
C GLU A 348 -0.54 4.80 13.88
N PRO A 349 -1.44 5.06 14.84
CA PRO A 349 -1.20 4.73 16.24
C PRO A 349 -0.88 3.23 16.42
N ALA A 350 -0.10 2.91 17.45
CA ALA A 350 0.26 1.52 17.73
C ALA A 350 -0.99 0.63 17.88
N GLY A 351 -1.02 -0.48 17.15
CA GLY A 351 -2.15 -1.42 17.12
C GLY A 351 -3.31 -1.01 16.19
N VAL A 352 -3.19 0.10 15.46
CA VAL A 352 -4.14 0.50 14.41
C VAL A 352 -3.56 0.10 13.05
N ASN A 353 -4.37 -0.58 12.23
CA ASN A 353 -4.00 -0.95 10.87
C ASN A 353 -4.35 0.19 9.91
N ALA A 354 -3.42 0.51 9.01
CA ALA A 354 -3.72 1.39 7.89
C ALA A 354 -4.58 0.60 6.88
N ARG A 355 -5.79 1.08 6.60
CA ARG A 355 -6.78 0.39 5.77
C ARG A 355 -6.77 0.85 4.30
N GLY A 356 -5.97 1.85 3.99
CA GLY A 356 -5.77 2.33 2.64
C GLY A 356 -4.66 3.39 2.53
N GLY A 357 -3.96 3.39 1.41
CA GLY A 357 -2.83 4.27 1.11
C GLY A 357 -3.22 5.60 0.49
N PHE A 358 -2.35 6.59 0.67
CA PHE A 358 -2.40 7.85 -0.06
C PHE A 358 -2.34 7.57 -1.57
N PHE A 359 -3.00 8.38 -2.38
CA PHE A 359 -2.91 8.30 -3.84
C PHE A 359 -2.66 9.67 -4.47
N PHE A 360 -1.99 9.64 -5.62
CA PHE A 360 -1.75 10.80 -6.47
C PHE A 360 -2.66 10.79 -7.69
N LEU A 361 -2.90 11.95 -8.28
CA LEU A 361 -3.63 12.12 -9.52
C LEU A 361 -2.67 12.06 -10.70
N THR A 362 -2.99 11.26 -11.71
CA THR A 362 -2.30 11.36 -13.00
C THR A 362 -2.96 12.45 -13.86
N PRO A 363 -2.24 13.07 -14.80
CA PRO A 363 -2.79 14.05 -15.71
C PRO A 363 -3.94 13.49 -16.56
N PHE A 364 -4.88 14.37 -16.94
CA PHE A 364 -5.85 14.08 -17.98
C PHE A 364 -5.14 14.12 -19.34
N PHE A 365 -4.86 12.97 -19.94
CA PHE A 365 -4.56 12.91 -21.36
C PHE A 365 -5.88 13.07 -22.14
N LEU A 366 -6.39 14.30 -22.24
CA LEU A 366 -7.30 14.63 -23.34
C LEU A 366 -6.49 14.48 -24.61
N SER A 367 -6.89 13.58 -25.50
CA SER A 367 -6.28 13.43 -26.82
C SER A 367 -6.37 14.76 -27.57
N ASN A 368 -5.36 15.62 -27.43
CA ASN A 368 -5.18 16.83 -28.25
C ASN A 368 -4.77 16.41 -29.65
N GLY A 369 -5.71 15.83 -30.42
CA GLY A 369 -5.52 15.43 -31.81
C GLY A 369 -4.47 14.33 -32.09
N LEU A 370 -3.60 14.03 -31.14
CA LEU A 370 -2.86 12.78 -31.09
C LEU A 370 -3.84 11.72 -30.61
N ALA A 371 -4.06 10.71 -31.45
CA ALA A 371 -4.81 9.53 -31.06
C ALA A 371 -4.38 9.13 -29.65
N ALA A 372 -5.35 8.76 -28.79
CA ALA A 372 -5.06 8.03 -27.56
C ALA A 372 -3.95 7.04 -27.89
N PRO A 373 -2.89 6.91 -27.05
CA PRO A 373 -1.90 5.86 -27.30
C PRO A 373 -2.70 4.61 -27.58
N ILE A 374 -2.50 4.04 -28.77
CA ILE A 374 -3.15 2.80 -29.15
C ILE A 374 -2.54 1.82 -28.16
N LEU A 375 -3.23 1.66 -27.04
CA LEU A 375 -3.03 0.49 -26.23
C LEU A 375 -3.27 -0.67 -27.19
N PRO A 376 -2.44 -1.72 -27.16
CA PRO A 376 -2.85 -2.99 -27.72
C PRO A 376 -4.31 -3.24 -27.30
N PRO A 377 -5.19 -3.70 -28.20
CA PRO A 377 -6.60 -3.97 -27.89
C PRO A 377 -6.67 -4.61 -26.51
N VAL A 378 -7.31 -3.93 -25.56
CA VAL A 378 -7.57 -4.57 -24.28
C VAL A 378 -8.61 -5.62 -24.59
N PRO A 379 -8.37 -6.92 -24.34
CA PRO A 379 -9.22 -7.97 -24.86
C PRO A 379 -10.67 -7.70 -24.51
N SER A 380 -11.47 -7.42 -25.53
CA SER A 380 -12.91 -7.35 -25.44
C SER A 380 -13.45 -8.74 -25.09
N SER A 381 -14.57 -8.77 -24.37
CA SER A 381 -15.23 -10.00 -23.94
C SER A 381 -15.38 -11.00 -25.09
N SER A 382 -14.92 -12.22 -24.85
CA SER A 382 -15.19 -13.38 -25.74
C SER A 382 -16.61 -13.93 -25.53
N VAL A 383 -17.39 -13.37 -24.59
CA VAL A 383 -18.76 -13.80 -24.29
C VAL A 383 -19.70 -13.22 -25.36
N PRO A 384 -20.41 -14.07 -26.13
CA PRO A 384 -21.35 -13.60 -27.14
C PRO A 384 -22.38 -12.65 -26.51
N ASN A 385 -22.53 -11.46 -27.12
CA ASN A 385 -23.49 -10.40 -26.73
C ASN A 385 -23.22 -9.64 -25.42
N HIS A 386 -22.03 -9.76 -24.81
CA HIS A 386 -21.68 -9.05 -23.57
C HIS A 386 -20.36 -8.25 -23.67
N PRO A 387 -20.29 -7.22 -24.54
CA PRO A 387 -19.08 -6.41 -24.74
C PRO A 387 -18.65 -5.59 -23.51
N GLU A 388 -19.53 -5.44 -22.52
CA GLU A 388 -19.29 -4.75 -21.25
C GLU A 388 -18.41 -5.56 -20.27
N ILE A 389 -18.30 -6.87 -20.48
CA ILE A 389 -17.55 -7.76 -19.58
C ILE A 389 -16.04 -7.60 -19.85
N GLN A 390 -15.31 -7.06 -18.89
CA GLN A 390 -13.85 -6.97 -18.95
C GLN A 390 -13.24 -8.28 -18.46
N VAL A 391 -12.53 -8.98 -19.35
CA VAL A 391 -11.93 -10.30 -19.04
C VAL A 391 -10.73 -10.18 -18.10
N PHE A 392 -10.15 -8.98 -17.94
CA PHE A 392 -9.16 -8.68 -16.90
C PHE A 392 -9.33 -7.23 -16.41
N ALA A 393 -10.11 -7.06 -15.36
CA ALA A 393 -10.05 -5.87 -14.50
C ALA A 393 -8.78 -5.92 -13.62
N ALA A 394 -8.38 -4.79 -13.02
CA ALA A 394 -7.31 -4.81 -12.01
C ALA A 394 -7.74 -5.71 -10.83
N PRO A 395 -6.84 -6.48 -10.17
CA PRO A 395 -7.22 -7.39 -9.08
C PRO A 395 -8.09 -6.75 -7.99
N GLU A 396 -7.90 -5.46 -7.74
CA GLU A 396 -8.60 -4.70 -6.70
C GLU A 396 -10.03 -4.29 -7.09
N GLN A 397 -10.39 -4.44 -8.36
CA GLN A 397 -11.74 -4.21 -8.86
C GLN A 397 -12.64 -5.43 -8.63
N TYR A 398 -12.08 -6.59 -8.27
CA TYR A 398 -12.84 -7.75 -7.84
C TYR A 398 -13.08 -7.68 -6.32
N PRO A 399 -14.35 -7.63 -5.89
CA PRO A 399 -14.69 -7.43 -4.47
C PRO A 399 -14.37 -8.66 -3.61
N ILE A 400 -14.27 -9.85 -4.23
CA ILE A 400 -14.09 -11.13 -3.54
C ILE A 400 -12.66 -11.63 -3.77
N ARG A 401 -11.89 -11.70 -2.68
CA ARG A 401 -10.51 -12.23 -2.67
C ARG A 401 -10.42 -13.50 -1.87
N GLY A 402 -9.48 -14.34 -2.26
CA GLY A 402 -9.16 -15.57 -1.54
C GLY A 402 -7.73 -16.00 -1.74
N VAL A 403 -7.38 -17.07 -1.05
CA VAL A 403 -6.03 -17.64 -1.06
C VAL A 403 -6.07 -19.13 -1.28
N ASP A 404 -4.95 -19.68 -1.72
CA ASP A 404 -4.75 -21.12 -1.79
C ASP A 404 -3.52 -21.54 -0.99
N VAL A 405 -3.68 -22.60 -0.18
CA VAL A 405 -2.69 -22.99 0.84
C VAL A 405 -2.55 -24.49 0.98
N SER A 406 -1.34 -24.90 1.35
CA SER A 406 -0.94 -26.28 1.57
C SER A 406 -0.09 -26.40 2.85
N ALA A 407 0.39 -27.61 3.17
CA ALA A 407 1.34 -27.80 4.27
C ALA A 407 2.52 -26.80 4.29
N HIS A 408 2.92 -26.27 3.13
CA HIS A 408 4.07 -25.38 2.97
C HIS A 408 3.94 -24.03 3.69
N GLN A 409 2.73 -23.44 3.78
CA GLN A 409 2.57 -22.07 4.29
C GLN A 409 2.77 -21.89 5.81
N GLU A 410 2.80 -22.97 6.60
CA GLU A 410 3.03 -22.92 8.06
C GLU A 410 2.19 -21.86 8.83
N ILE A 411 0.88 -21.81 8.56
CA ILE A 411 -0.05 -20.81 9.12
C ILE A 411 -0.35 -21.10 10.60
N GLU A 412 -0.10 -20.11 11.47
CA GLU A 412 -0.39 -20.18 12.91
C GLU A 412 -1.71 -19.48 13.28
N ASP A 413 -2.02 -18.33 12.67
CA ASP A 413 -3.25 -17.57 12.96
C ASP A 413 -4.30 -17.70 11.86
N TRP A 414 -5.13 -18.74 11.97
CA TRP A 414 -6.25 -18.99 11.06
C TRP A 414 -7.38 -17.96 11.20
N ASN A 415 -7.57 -17.37 12.39
CA ASN A 415 -8.59 -16.35 12.60
C ASN A 415 -8.23 -15.06 11.87
N PHE A 416 -6.96 -14.71 11.84
CA PHE A 416 -6.47 -13.60 11.03
C PHE A 416 -6.75 -13.85 9.55
N LEU A 417 -6.35 -15.02 9.03
CA LEU A 417 -6.58 -15.38 7.63
C LEU A 417 -8.06 -15.31 7.25
N ALA A 418 -8.94 -15.86 8.10
CA ALA A 418 -10.38 -15.87 7.85
C ALA A 418 -11.03 -14.48 7.84
N LYS A 419 -10.40 -13.48 8.45
CA LYS A 419 -10.86 -12.08 8.41
C LYS A 419 -10.36 -11.30 7.19
N GLN A 420 -9.29 -11.75 6.56
CA GLN A 420 -8.68 -11.07 5.40
C GLN A 420 -9.25 -11.55 4.08
N TYR A 421 -9.68 -12.81 4.01
CA TYR A 421 -10.06 -13.47 2.77
C TYR A 421 -11.47 -14.04 2.84
N ARG A 422 -12.20 -13.94 1.73
CA ARG A 422 -13.59 -14.43 1.63
C ARG A 422 -13.65 -15.94 1.37
N PHE A 423 -12.64 -16.47 0.67
CA PHE A 423 -12.51 -17.90 0.40
C PHE A 423 -11.07 -18.43 0.57
N VAL A 424 -10.95 -19.74 0.82
CA VAL A 424 -9.67 -20.46 0.91
C VAL A 424 -9.73 -21.80 0.20
N TYR A 425 -8.80 -22.06 -0.70
CA TYR A 425 -8.59 -23.41 -1.26
C TYR A 425 -7.47 -24.14 -0.52
N LEU A 426 -7.74 -25.38 -0.08
CA LEU A 426 -6.77 -26.24 0.58
C LEU A 426 -6.26 -27.34 -0.35
N ARG A 427 -4.96 -27.59 -0.37
CA ARG A 427 -4.42 -28.75 -1.08
C ARG A 427 -4.92 -30.03 -0.42
N GLY A 428 -5.64 -30.85 -1.18
CA GLY A 428 -6.08 -32.17 -0.73
C GLY A 428 -4.97 -33.22 -0.90
N ASN A 429 -4.41 -33.29 -2.10
CA ASN A 429 -3.36 -34.23 -2.47
C ASN A 429 -2.50 -33.70 -3.62
N SER A 430 -1.33 -34.30 -3.77
CA SER A 430 -0.46 -34.12 -4.93
C SER A 430 0.15 -35.43 -5.39
N TRP A 431 1.05 -35.38 -6.37
CA TRP A 431 1.92 -36.50 -6.75
C TRP A 431 2.86 -36.98 -5.63
N HIS A 432 2.90 -36.31 -4.47
CA HIS A 432 3.57 -36.79 -3.26
C HIS A 432 2.62 -37.49 -2.26
N GLY A 433 1.33 -37.59 -2.60
CA GLY A 433 0.28 -38.16 -1.75
C GLY A 433 -0.62 -37.11 -1.08
N PRO A 434 -1.43 -37.51 -0.09
CA PRO A 434 -2.32 -36.62 0.64
C PRO A 434 -1.56 -35.51 1.37
N ASP A 435 -2.12 -34.30 1.41
CA ASP A 435 -1.58 -33.22 2.24
C ASP A 435 -1.84 -33.54 3.72
N PRO A 436 -0.79 -33.68 4.56
CA PRO A 436 -0.93 -34.23 5.91
C PRO A 436 -1.71 -33.33 6.88
N VAL A 437 -1.92 -32.05 6.52
CA VAL A 437 -2.63 -31.08 7.37
C VAL A 437 -4.02 -30.73 6.84
N PHE A 438 -4.46 -31.31 5.72
CA PHE A 438 -5.75 -31.00 5.08
C PHE A 438 -6.92 -31.10 6.05
N ALA A 439 -7.17 -32.29 6.63
CA ALA A 439 -8.35 -32.53 7.46
C ALA A 439 -8.45 -31.58 8.66
N LYS A 440 -7.30 -31.30 9.30
CA LYS A 440 -7.22 -30.36 10.44
C LYS A 440 -7.58 -28.94 10.01
N ARG A 441 -7.02 -28.48 8.89
CA ARG A 441 -7.23 -27.11 8.38
C ARG A 441 -8.64 -26.93 7.83
N TRP A 442 -9.17 -27.95 7.18
CA TRP A 442 -10.54 -27.97 6.69
C TRP A 442 -11.54 -27.71 7.82
N GLU A 443 -11.34 -28.40 8.96
CA GLU A 443 -12.17 -28.21 10.14
C GLU A 443 -12.03 -26.81 10.75
N TYR A 444 -10.82 -26.25 10.78
CA TYR A 444 -10.61 -24.88 11.25
C TYR A 444 -11.36 -23.85 10.40
N LEU A 445 -11.23 -23.95 9.08
CA LEU A 445 -11.95 -23.07 8.16
C LEU A 445 -13.47 -23.24 8.31
N ARG A 446 -13.96 -24.48 8.46
CA ARG A 446 -15.37 -24.75 8.72
C ARG A 446 -15.88 -24.04 9.98
N GLN A 447 -15.15 -24.13 11.09
CA GLN A 447 -15.51 -23.47 12.36
C GLN A 447 -15.49 -21.94 12.27
N MET A 448 -14.72 -21.38 11.35
CA MET A 448 -14.60 -19.94 11.12
C MET A 448 -15.64 -19.40 10.13
N GLY A 449 -16.41 -20.27 9.47
CA GLY A 449 -17.45 -19.86 8.52
C GLY A 449 -16.92 -19.25 7.23
N ILE A 450 -15.69 -19.61 6.83
CA ILE A 450 -15.10 -19.16 5.57
C ILE A 450 -15.43 -20.13 4.44
N ASP A 451 -15.72 -19.59 3.25
CA ASP A 451 -15.91 -20.39 2.05
C ASP A 451 -14.62 -21.16 1.77
N ARG A 452 -14.71 -22.47 1.65
CA ARG A 452 -13.53 -23.30 1.50
C ARG A 452 -13.70 -24.31 0.39
N GLY A 453 -12.68 -24.40 -0.44
CA GLY A 453 -12.57 -25.38 -1.49
C GLY A 453 -11.34 -26.23 -1.28
N LEU A 454 -11.18 -27.23 -2.15
CA LEU A 454 -9.96 -28.00 -2.21
C LEU A 454 -9.45 -28.07 -3.63
N TYR A 455 -8.14 -28.26 -3.75
CA TYR A 455 -7.53 -28.58 -5.04
C TYR A 455 -6.73 -29.87 -4.96
N VAL A 456 -6.70 -30.57 -6.08
CA VAL A 456 -5.96 -31.81 -6.30
C VAL A 456 -4.93 -31.53 -7.38
N VAL A 457 -3.65 -31.61 -7.02
CA VAL A 457 -2.56 -31.51 -8.01
C VAL A 457 -2.56 -32.80 -8.84
N PHE A 458 -2.66 -32.64 -10.16
CA PHE A 458 -2.77 -33.75 -11.10
C PHE A 458 -1.43 -34.50 -11.23
N ASP A 459 -1.46 -35.82 -11.00
CA ASP A 459 -0.32 -36.71 -11.19
C ASP A 459 -0.28 -37.26 -12.62
N TYR A 460 0.69 -36.82 -13.40
CA TYR A 460 0.87 -37.20 -14.80
C TYR A 460 1.36 -38.64 -14.99
N CYS A 461 1.86 -39.29 -13.94
CA CYS A 461 2.31 -40.68 -13.97
C CYS A 461 1.23 -41.68 -13.54
N SER A 462 0.09 -41.21 -13.02
CA SER A 462 -0.91 -42.05 -12.37
C SER A 462 -2.28 -41.92 -13.03
N SER A 463 -3.09 -43.00 -12.99
CA SER A 463 -4.45 -42.95 -13.52
C SER A 463 -5.36 -42.10 -12.64
N ALA A 464 -6.38 -41.47 -13.24
CA ALA A 464 -7.37 -40.69 -12.51
C ALA A 464 -7.98 -41.49 -11.35
N LEU A 465 -8.32 -42.77 -11.58
CA LEU A 465 -8.86 -43.64 -10.53
C LEU A 465 -7.87 -43.88 -9.38
N HIS A 466 -6.58 -44.05 -9.66
CA HIS A 466 -5.57 -44.28 -8.62
C HIS A 466 -5.31 -43.02 -7.80
N GLN A 467 -5.22 -41.85 -8.44
CA GLN A 467 -5.13 -40.56 -7.74
C GLN A 467 -6.33 -40.37 -6.78
N MET A 468 -7.49 -40.89 -7.18
CA MET A 468 -8.71 -40.87 -6.39
C MET A 468 -8.78 -41.94 -5.28
N GLN A 469 -7.82 -42.85 -5.15
CA GLN A 469 -7.78 -43.77 -3.99
C GLN A 469 -7.43 -43.05 -2.69
N TYR A 470 -6.80 -41.89 -2.79
CA TYR A 470 -6.49 -41.01 -1.66
C TYR A 470 -7.67 -40.10 -1.26
N LEU A 471 -8.85 -40.29 -1.87
CA LEU A 471 -10.09 -39.60 -1.57
C LEU A 471 -10.61 -39.79 -0.13
N SER A 472 -10.05 -40.69 0.67
CA SER A 472 -10.41 -40.84 2.09
C SER A 472 -10.03 -39.61 2.92
N ALA A 473 -8.93 -38.93 2.56
CA ALA A 473 -8.60 -37.61 3.14
C ALA A 473 -9.65 -36.53 2.78
N LEU A 474 -10.42 -36.77 1.73
CA LEU A 474 -11.47 -35.90 1.18
C LEU A 474 -12.87 -36.29 1.70
N GLU A 475 -13.01 -37.23 2.64
CA GLU A 475 -14.29 -37.52 3.29
C GLU A 475 -14.75 -36.40 4.26
N ALA A 476 -13.86 -35.46 4.59
CA ALA A 476 -14.14 -34.32 5.45
C ALA A 476 -14.95 -33.19 4.76
N ILE A 477 -15.19 -33.30 3.46
CA ILE A 477 -15.84 -32.25 2.66
C ILE A 477 -17.34 -32.29 2.89
N ASP A 478 -17.91 -31.15 3.26
CA ASP A 478 -19.35 -30.99 3.43
C ASP A 478 -20.01 -30.34 2.20
N GLU A 479 -21.34 -30.33 2.19
CA GLU A 479 -22.14 -29.81 1.08
C GLU A 479 -21.94 -28.30 0.85
N GLU A 480 -21.44 -27.57 1.85
CA GLU A 480 -21.16 -26.13 1.78
C GLU A 480 -19.83 -25.80 1.08
N ALA A 481 -18.98 -26.81 0.84
CA ALA A 481 -17.68 -26.63 0.20
C ALA A 481 -17.77 -25.99 -1.20
N LEU A 482 -16.83 -25.11 -1.55
CA LEU A 482 -16.69 -24.66 -2.93
C LEU A 482 -16.39 -25.84 -3.87
N PRO A 483 -16.65 -25.70 -5.19
CA PRO A 483 -16.32 -26.73 -6.16
C PRO A 483 -14.86 -27.18 -6.06
N THR A 484 -14.61 -28.49 -6.19
CA THR A 484 -13.24 -29.02 -6.16
C THR A 484 -12.45 -28.57 -7.38
N VAL A 485 -11.15 -28.37 -7.23
CA VAL A 485 -10.26 -27.93 -8.31
C VAL A 485 -9.32 -29.06 -8.74
N ILE A 486 -9.13 -29.24 -10.04
CA ILE A 486 -8.03 -30.03 -10.60
C ILE A 486 -6.93 -29.04 -10.98
N ASP A 487 -5.79 -29.15 -10.33
CA ASP A 487 -4.61 -28.31 -10.56
C ASP A 487 -3.70 -28.96 -11.60
N LEU A 488 -3.62 -28.32 -12.76
CA LEU A 488 -2.73 -28.66 -13.87
C LEU A 488 -1.49 -27.76 -13.82
N GLU A 489 -0.68 -27.88 -12.78
CA GLU A 489 0.64 -27.26 -12.74
C GLU A 489 1.65 -28.03 -13.61
N GLU A 490 2.61 -27.28 -14.18
CA GLU A 490 3.74 -27.86 -14.91
C GLU A 490 4.84 -28.24 -13.89
N PRO A 491 5.19 -29.53 -13.74
CA PRO A 491 6.22 -29.93 -12.79
C PRO A 491 7.57 -29.38 -13.22
N SER A 492 8.29 -28.70 -12.34
CA SER A 492 9.68 -28.33 -12.66
C SER A 492 10.63 -29.51 -12.52
N ILE A 493 11.74 -29.49 -13.26
CA ILE A 493 12.80 -30.51 -13.15
C ILE A 493 13.37 -30.62 -11.72
N ASN A 494 13.33 -29.54 -10.95
CA ASN A 494 13.84 -29.51 -9.59
C ASN A 494 12.82 -30.05 -8.57
N GLU A 495 11.53 -29.99 -8.88
CA GLU A 495 10.46 -30.50 -8.00
C GLU A 495 10.19 -31.99 -8.23
N SER A 496 10.03 -32.38 -9.49
CA SER A 496 9.74 -33.78 -9.83
C SER A 496 10.13 -34.12 -11.27
N PRO A 497 11.37 -34.58 -11.51
CA PRO A 497 11.81 -35.06 -12.83
C PRO A 497 10.89 -36.13 -13.42
N GLN A 498 10.38 -37.02 -12.58
CA GLN A 498 9.52 -38.13 -13.00
C GLN A 498 8.17 -37.62 -13.53
N GLN A 499 7.55 -36.65 -12.86
CA GLN A 499 6.28 -36.07 -13.31
C GLN A 499 6.45 -35.31 -14.62
N LEU A 500 7.55 -34.57 -14.77
CA LEU A 500 7.89 -33.88 -16.02
C LEU A 500 8.11 -34.88 -17.16
N GLU A 501 8.81 -36.00 -16.91
CA GLU A 501 8.97 -37.08 -17.89
C GLU A 501 7.61 -37.68 -18.28
N CYS A 502 6.73 -37.98 -17.31
CA CYS A 502 5.40 -38.51 -17.58
C CYS A 502 4.51 -37.55 -18.34
N LEU A 503 4.54 -36.24 -18.05
CA LEU A 503 3.83 -35.21 -18.82
C LEU A 503 4.26 -35.25 -20.29
N HIS A 504 5.57 -35.25 -20.56
CA HIS A 504 6.12 -35.31 -21.92
C HIS A 504 5.80 -36.63 -22.63
N LYS A 505 5.84 -37.76 -21.90
CA LYS A 505 5.62 -39.09 -22.45
C LYS A 505 4.15 -39.39 -22.73
N SER A 506 3.26 -39.00 -21.82
CA SER A 506 1.81 -39.23 -21.95
C SER A 506 1.25 -38.48 -23.16
N GLY A 507 1.76 -37.27 -23.39
CA GLY A 507 1.30 -36.39 -24.45
C GLY A 507 -0.09 -35.82 -24.17
N VAL A 508 -0.41 -34.73 -24.87
CA VAL A 508 -1.60 -33.89 -24.62
C VAL A 508 -2.91 -34.68 -24.60
N SER A 509 -3.12 -35.58 -25.57
CA SER A 509 -4.37 -36.34 -25.71
C SER A 509 -4.64 -37.30 -24.55
N ALA A 510 -3.60 -37.99 -24.06
CA ALA A 510 -3.74 -38.91 -22.93
C ALA A 510 -3.99 -38.14 -21.62
N THR A 511 -3.21 -37.07 -21.39
CA THR A 511 -3.40 -36.18 -20.24
C THR A 511 -4.82 -35.63 -20.21
N ARG A 512 -5.31 -35.09 -21.33
CA ARG A 512 -6.67 -34.57 -21.48
C ARG A 512 -7.74 -35.58 -21.07
N LYS A 513 -7.65 -36.81 -21.59
CA LYS A 513 -8.60 -37.88 -21.29
C LYS A 513 -8.60 -38.22 -19.80
N ALA A 514 -7.43 -38.27 -19.17
CA ALA A 514 -7.29 -38.54 -17.75
C ALA A 514 -7.85 -37.40 -16.88
N VAL A 515 -7.66 -36.13 -17.27
CA VAL A 515 -8.26 -34.97 -16.59
C VAL A 515 -9.79 -35.02 -16.67
N LEU A 516 -10.37 -35.31 -17.85
CA LEU A 516 -11.82 -35.46 -17.99
C LEU A 516 -12.38 -36.64 -17.17
N GLU A 517 -11.63 -37.72 -17.04
CA GLU A 517 -12.00 -38.85 -16.19
C GLU A 517 -12.01 -38.45 -14.71
N MET A 518 -10.96 -37.76 -14.24
CA MET A 518 -10.91 -37.24 -12.88
C MET A 518 -12.06 -36.27 -12.61
N ALA A 519 -12.36 -35.36 -13.54
CA ALA A 519 -13.45 -34.41 -13.40
C ALA A 519 -14.81 -35.10 -13.25
N LYS A 520 -15.06 -36.19 -13.99
CA LYS A 520 -16.27 -37.02 -13.84
C LYS A 520 -16.33 -37.70 -12.46
N ILE A 521 -15.20 -38.19 -11.95
CA ILE A 521 -15.14 -38.83 -10.63
C ILE A 521 -15.46 -37.81 -9.53
N LEU A 522 -14.84 -36.62 -9.59
CA LEU A 522 -15.06 -35.54 -8.63
C LEU A 522 -16.51 -35.04 -8.68
N ASN A 523 -17.06 -34.81 -9.88
CA ASN A 523 -18.45 -34.40 -10.04
C ASN A 523 -19.43 -35.41 -9.44
N LYS A 524 -19.24 -36.70 -9.74
CA LYS A 524 -20.08 -37.78 -9.17
C LYS A 524 -19.99 -37.84 -7.64
N LYS A 525 -18.82 -37.56 -7.07
CA LYS A 525 -18.61 -37.63 -5.62
C LYS A 525 -19.18 -36.41 -4.88
N PHE A 526 -18.95 -35.21 -5.38
CA PHE A 526 -19.28 -33.97 -4.68
C PHE A 526 -20.55 -33.28 -5.18
N ASN A 527 -21.17 -33.81 -6.24
CA ASN A 527 -22.35 -33.22 -6.88
C ASN A 527 -22.15 -31.74 -7.28
N LYS A 528 -20.91 -31.37 -7.60
CA LYS A 528 -20.49 -30.04 -8.05
C LYS A 528 -19.58 -30.19 -9.25
N THR A 529 -19.73 -29.34 -10.26
CA THR A 529 -18.84 -29.32 -11.42
C THR A 529 -17.46 -28.83 -10.97
N PRO A 530 -16.38 -29.64 -11.12
CA PRO A 530 -15.05 -29.20 -10.70
C PRO A 530 -14.56 -28.04 -11.57
N MET A 531 -13.66 -27.25 -11.00
CA MET A 531 -12.94 -26.19 -11.70
C MET A 531 -11.55 -26.69 -12.11
N ILE A 532 -10.99 -26.16 -13.19
CA ILE A 532 -9.66 -26.51 -13.67
C ILE A 532 -8.71 -25.34 -13.48
N TYR A 533 -7.62 -25.56 -12.75
CA TYR A 533 -6.58 -24.57 -12.51
C TYR A 533 -5.36 -24.80 -13.40
N GLY A 534 -4.71 -23.73 -13.83
CA GLY A 534 -3.41 -23.80 -14.50
C GLY A 534 -2.92 -22.47 -15.07
N SER A 535 -1.69 -22.46 -15.56
CA SER A 535 -1.15 -21.33 -16.32
C SER A 535 -1.78 -21.25 -17.71
N GLN A 536 -1.82 -20.06 -18.32
CA GLN A 536 -2.38 -19.90 -19.68
C GLN A 536 -1.78 -20.88 -20.70
N PRO A 537 -0.45 -21.08 -20.80
CA PRO A 537 0.13 -22.04 -21.75
C PRO A 537 -0.32 -23.48 -21.48
N MET A 538 -0.39 -23.89 -20.22
CA MET A 538 -0.79 -25.25 -19.85
C MET A 538 -2.27 -25.50 -20.20
N LEU A 539 -3.14 -24.56 -19.83
CA LEU A 539 -4.57 -24.65 -20.14
C LEU A 539 -4.80 -24.67 -21.65
N ASN A 540 -4.12 -23.82 -22.43
CA ASN A 540 -4.24 -23.84 -23.90
C ASN A 540 -3.69 -25.12 -24.53
N ALA A 541 -2.68 -25.74 -23.93
CA ALA A 541 -2.14 -27.02 -24.41
C ALA A 541 -3.10 -28.18 -24.13
N ILE A 542 -3.67 -28.25 -22.93
CA ILE A 542 -4.45 -29.40 -22.48
C ILE A 542 -5.95 -29.27 -22.80
N LEU A 543 -6.56 -28.10 -22.68
CA LEU A 543 -8.01 -27.96 -22.80
C LEU A 543 -8.46 -27.92 -24.27
N ASP A 544 -9.63 -28.48 -24.55
CA ASP A 544 -10.34 -28.40 -25.83
C ASP A 544 -11.85 -28.27 -25.61
N GLU A 545 -12.66 -28.34 -26.67
CA GLU A 545 -14.13 -28.19 -26.61
C GLU A 545 -14.84 -29.08 -25.57
N HIS A 546 -14.24 -30.21 -25.17
CA HIS A 546 -14.81 -31.07 -24.13
C HIS A 546 -14.78 -30.43 -22.74
N PHE A 547 -14.03 -29.32 -22.58
CA PHE A 547 -13.89 -28.59 -21.33
C PHE A 547 -14.80 -27.38 -21.21
N SER A 548 -15.59 -27.05 -22.24
CA SER A 548 -16.57 -25.96 -22.20
C SER A 548 -17.53 -25.99 -20.99
N PRO A 549 -17.89 -27.15 -20.40
CA PRO A 549 -18.72 -27.17 -19.18
C PRO A 549 -18.00 -26.80 -17.88
N TYR A 550 -16.67 -26.75 -17.84
CA TYR A 550 -15.91 -26.52 -16.61
C TYR A 550 -15.56 -25.04 -16.43
N MET A 551 -15.50 -24.65 -15.16
CA MET A 551 -14.96 -23.35 -14.73
C MET A 551 -13.43 -23.38 -14.79
N ILE A 552 -12.81 -22.21 -14.98
CA ILE A 552 -11.36 -22.07 -15.08
C ILE A 552 -10.83 -21.22 -13.93
N TRP A 553 -9.73 -21.64 -13.33
CA TRP A 553 -8.93 -20.84 -12.41
C TRP A 553 -7.59 -20.55 -13.05
N LEU A 554 -7.43 -19.33 -13.56
CA LEU A 554 -6.27 -18.95 -14.35
C LEU A 554 -5.13 -18.44 -13.46
N SER A 555 -3.90 -18.91 -13.67
CA SER A 555 -2.69 -18.37 -13.04
C SER A 555 -1.86 -17.54 -14.02
N THR A 556 -1.55 -16.29 -13.66
CA THR A 556 -0.71 -15.38 -14.46
C THR A 556 0.37 -14.69 -13.61
N LEU A 557 1.29 -15.47 -13.03
CA LEU A 557 2.29 -14.99 -12.07
C LEU A 557 3.53 -14.30 -12.69
N LYS A 558 3.75 -14.47 -14.00
CA LYS A 558 4.84 -13.79 -14.73
C LYS A 558 4.26 -12.62 -15.49
N LYS A 559 5.05 -11.55 -15.66
CA LYS A 559 4.85 -10.46 -16.64
C LYS A 559 4.98 -11.04 -18.06
N ALA A 560 4.15 -12.03 -18.39
CA ALA A 560 3.92 -12.46 -19.75
C ALA A 560 3.09 -11.34 -20.35
N SER A 561 3.60 -10.78 -21.45
CA SER A 561 2.88 -9.91 -22.37
C SER A 561 1.39 -10.23 -22.33
N LEU A 562 0.58 -9.36 -21.72
CA LEU A 562 -0.86 -9.44 -21.88
C LEU A 562 -1.09 -9.34 -23.39
N PRO A 563 -1.63 -10.37 -24.05
CA PRO A 563 -1.85 -10.30 -25.49
C PRO A 563 -2.83 -9.17 -25.74
N GLY A 564 -2.43 -8.24 -26.62
CA GLY A 564 -3.33 -7.30 -27.25
C GLY A 564 -4.26 -7.95 -28.28
N ASP A 565 -4.70 -9.17 -28.01
CA ASP A 565 -5.49 -9.98 -28.92
C ASP A 565 -6.73 -10.46 -28.17
N ASP A 566 -7.90 -10.21 -28.75
CA ASP A 566 -9.23 -10.25 -28.13
C ASP A 566 -9.73 -11.67 -27.72
N ASN A 567 -8.85 -12.63 -27.42
CA ASN A 567 -9.21 -13.97 -26.99
C ASN A 567 -8.06 -14.68 -26.25
N LEU A 568 -8.28 -15.12 -25.00
CA LEU A 568 -7.30 -15.92 -24.24
C LEU A 568 -7.05 -17.32 -24.83
N GLY A 569 -7.92 -17.77 -25.73
CA GLY A 569 -7.87 -19.10 -26.37
C GLY A 569 -8.26 -20.24 -25.44
N LEU A 570 -8.78 -19.94 -24.25
CA LEU A 570 -9.13 -20.93 -23.23
C LEU A 570 -10.47 -21.59 -23.55
N TYR A 571 -10.51 -22.92 -23.42
CA TYR A 571 -11.75 -23.70 -23.50
C TYR A 571 -12.36 -23.82 -22.09
N GLY A 572 -13.58 -23.31 -21.90
CA GLY A 572 -14.28 -23.27 -20.61
C GLY A 572 -15.59 -22.46 -20.67
N ALA A 573 -16.37 -22.47 -19.60
CA ALA A 573 -17.69 -21.80 -19.55
C ALA A 573 -17.60 -20.26 -19.51
N ASN A 574 -16.47 -19.74 -19.02
CA ASN A 574 -16.11 -18.32 -18.91
C ASN A 574 -14.61 -18.21 -19.23
N PRO A 575 -14.09 -17.03 -19.64
CA PRO A 575 -12.65 -16.89 -19.89
C PRO A 575 -11.81 -17.24 -18.65
N TRP A 576 -12.37 -17.02 -17.44
CA TRP A 576 -12.00 -17.64 -16.17
C TRP A 576 -13.05 -17.32 -15.09
N THR A 577 -13.00 -18.02 -13.95
CA THR A 577 -13.90 -17.90 -12.78
C THR A 577 -13.13 -17.43 -11.54
N LEU A 578 -11.92 -17.96 -11.35
CA LEU A 578 -10.93 -17.43 -10.43
C LEU A 578 -9.68 -16.99 -11.20
N TRP A 579 -8.99 -16.00 -10.67
CA TRP A 579 -7.71 -15.54 -11.22
C TRP A 579 -6.67 -15.42 -10.10
N GLN A 580 -5.61 -16.24 -10.16
CA GLN A 580 -4.44 -16.14 -9.29
C GLN A 580 -3.44 -15.15 -9.90
N TYR A 581 -3.28 -14.01 -9.23
CA TYR A 581 -2.49 -12.88 -9.74
C TYR A 581 -1.19 -12.66 -8.98
N SER A 582 -1.01 -13.26 -7.80
CA SER A 582 0.19 -13.15 -6.98
C SER A 582 0.54 -14.47 -6.32
N SER A 583 1.84 -14.72 -6.17
CA SER A 583 2.43 -15.86 -5.42
C SER A 583 3.46 -15.43 -4.40
N ARG A 584 3.51 -14.13 -4.09
CA ARG A 584 4.61 -13.52 -3.32
C ARG A 584 4.12 -12.73 -2.12
N GLU A 585 2.84 -12.81 -1.79
CA GLU A 585 2.31 -11.98 -0.72
C GLU A 585 2.85 -12.45 0.64
N ILE A 586 3.43 -11.53 1.40
CA ILE A 586 3.85 -11.78 2.78
C ILE A 586 2.77 -11.23 3.69
N VAL A 587 1.95 -12.15 4.22
CA VAL A 587 0.85 -11.81 5.12
C VAL A 587 1.33 -11.93 6.57
N PRO A 588 1.16 -10.90 7.43
CA PRO A 588 1.52 -10.98 8.84
C PRO A 588 0.89 -12.21 9.52
N GLY A 589 1.72 -13.01 10.20
CA GLY A 589 1.29 -14.27 10.84
C GLY A 589 1.33 -15.51 9.95
N ILE A 590 1.71 -15.37 8.66
CA ILE A 590 2.00 -16.48 7.75
C ILE A 590 3.51 -16.48 7.44
N LYS A 591 4.18 -17.61 7.69
CA LYS A 591 5.66 -17.67 7.64
C LYS A 591 6.23 -17.69 6.23
N ARG A 592 5.45 -18.10 5.24
CA ARG A 592 5.86 -18.20 3.83
C ARG A 592 4.92 -17.40 2.93
N PRO A 593 5.39 -17.00 1.74
CA PRO A 593 4.53 -16.36 0.77
C PRO A 593 3.27 -17.18 0.48
N ILE A 594 2.16 -16.48 0.26
CA ILE A 594 0.87 -17.07 -0.05
C ILE A 594 0.42 -16.65 -1.45
N ASP A 595 -0.29 -17.57 -2.09
CA ASP A 595 -0.89 -17.37 -3.40
C ASP A 595 -2.25 -16.67 -3.24
N ILE A 596 -2.47 -15.59 -4.00
CA ILE A 596 -3.68 -14.76 -3.92
C ILE A 596 -4.45 -14.84 -5.22
N SER A 597 -5.76 -15.07 -5.05
CA SER A 597 -6.73 -15.11 -6.13
C SER A 597 -7.90 -14.16 -5.91
N VAL A 598 -8.54 -13.78 -7.01
CA VAL A 598 -9.81 -13.04 -7.04
C VAL A 598 -10.89 -13.88 -7.70
N PHE A 599 -12.14 -13.70 -7.26
CA PHE A 599 -13.31 -14.25 -7.94
C PHE A 599 -13.85 -13.24 -8.97
N PHE A 600 -14.24 -13.76 -10.13
CA PHE A 600 -14.72 -12.94 -11.25
C PHE A 600 -16.02 -12.16 -10.91
N GLY A 601 -16.89 -12.73 -10.09
CA GLY A 601 -18.18 -12.13 -9.71
C GLY A 601 -18.15 -11.31 -8.42
N ASP A 602 -19.34 -11.02 -7.90
CA ASP A 602 -19.57 -10.35 -6.62
C ASP A 602 -20.39 -11.22 -5.65
N GLU A 603 -20.73 -10.69 -4.47
CA GLU A 603 -21.47 -11.44 -3.43
C GLU A 603 -22.93 -11.75 -3.83
N ALA A 604 -23.44 -11.17 -4.92
CA ALA A 604 -24.81 -11.42 -5.39
C ALA A 604 -24.91 -12.56 -6.41
N MET A 605 -23.78 -13.01 -6.96
CA MET A 605 -23.70 -14.08 -7.97
C MET A 605 -23.67 -15.49 -7.40
#